data_AF-A7TTQ2-F1
#
_entry.id   AF-A7TTQ2-F1
#
_cell.length_a   1.000
_cell.length_b   1.000
_cell.length_c   1.000
_cell.angle_alpha   90.00
_cell.angle_beta   90.00
_cell.angle_gamma   90.00
#
_symmetry.space_group_name_H-M   'P 1'
#
loop_
_entity.id
_entity.type
_entity.pdbx_description
1 polymer ?
#
loop_
_entity_poly.entity_id
_entity_poly.type
_entity_poly.pdbx_seq_one_letter_code
_entity_poly.pdbx_strand_id
1 'polypeptide(L)'
;MGEQMLSREYYYLGTQLPIDRFLSFYYAHPGFHLNNFFIQLSLQIFMLTLVNMTSLAHESILCDYNRHRPITAVLYPVGCYNLMPVLDWVRRYTLSIFIVFWIAIVPMIVQELIERGLWKASLRFVRHILSLSPVFEVFAGQIYSAALLSDLTIGGARYISTGRGFATARIPFSILYSRFAGSAIYMGARSMVMLLFSTVAHWQAPLLWFWGSLVSLMWAPFIFNPHQFSWEDFFLDYRDFVRWLSRGNSKYHRNSWIGYVRLSRARVNRFQTKVIGDDSEKVPGDSNRAHRTNLLTVEIIPSIIYTAGCFIAFTFINAQTGVKVTDEDRANSTLRFIICTLGPIAVNAGVLLLCMAVSCCSTPLFGMCCKRTGAVLAAIAHGTSVIVHLGTFIIMWVLEGFHFTRMLIGITACIQAQRLVFQCATWLFLSREHKHDNANTAFWSGSWSTAAYGTLSWRQPFREYIAKIIEMSEFAADFILGHILMFCQIPILCIPQIDKLHSIMLFWLKPSRQIRPPIFSLKQARLRKRMVNKYLTLFVLILGVFAACIIGPAVGSTKVAKDFGSDLTGPWRNLIQLRNTNNNDTGPSLSTLSGHYFTRTPLVSTWSTKA
;
A
#
# COMPACT_ATOMS: atom_id res chain seq x y z
N MET A 1 22.17 2.57 -12.95
CA MET A 1 23.15 1.57 -12.47
C MET A 1 22.62 0.14 -12.63
N GLY A 2 21.37 -0.17 -12.26
CA GLY A 2 20.78 -1.51 -12.55
C GLY A 2 20.91 -1.96 -14.01
N GLU A 3 20.70 -1.05 -14.97
CA GLU A 3 20.94 -1.27 -16.40
C GLU A 3 22.37 -1.68 -16.77
N GLN A 4 23.39 -1.36 -15.94
CA GLN A 4 24.76 -1.84 -16.18
C GLN A 4 24.80 -3.38 -16.17
N MET A 5 23.94 -4.05 -15.40
CA MET A 5 23.82 -5.52 -15.42
C MET A 5 23.43 -6.07 -16.80
N LEU A 6 22.77 -5.25 -17.63
CA LEU A 6 22.35 -5.59 -18.99
C LEU A 6 23.37 -5.14 -20.05
N SER A 7 24.49 -4.54 -19.63
CA SER A 7 25.51 -4.11 -20.57
C SER A 7 26.25 -5.30 -21.16
N ARG A 8 26.80 -5.10 -22.37
CA ARG A 8 27.59 -6.09 -23.08
C ARG A 8 28.80 -6.58 -22.26
N GLU A 9 29.40 -5.70 -21.47
CA GLU A 9 30.57 -6.03 -20.64
C GLU A 9 30.20 -7.05 -19.55
N TYR A 10 29.07 -6.84 -18.88
CA TYR A 10 28.56 -7.76 -17.88
C TYR A 10 28.04 -9.05 -18.47
N TYR A 11 27.50 -9.03 -19.69
CA TYR A 11 27.18 -10.25 -20.42
C TYR A 11 28.43 -11.12 -20.60
N TYR A 12 29.54 -10.56 -21.11
CA TYR A 12 30.77 -11.32 -21.29
C TYR A 12 31.36 -11.80 -19.96
N LEU A 13 31.41 -10.93 -18.95
CA LEU A 13 31.87 -11.32 -17.61
C LEU A 13 31.01 -12.44 -17.03
N GLY A 14 29.69 -12.37 -17.15
CA GLY A 14 28.76 -13.39 -16.64
C GLY A 14 28.83 -14.72 -17.39
N THR A 15 29.23 -14.73 -18.67
CA THR A 15 29.45 -15.99 -19.42
C THR A 15 30.79 -16.66 -19.13
N GLN A 16 31.79 -15.90 -18.69
CA GLN A 16 33.17 -16.39 -18.54
C GLN A 16 33.54 -16.64 -17.08
N LEU A 17 32.95 -15.90 -16.14
CA LEU A 17 33.21 -16.05 -14.71
C LEU A 17 32.15 -16.95 -14.06
N PRO A 18 32.57 -17.82 -13.13
CA PRO A 18 31.61 -18.53 -12.30
C PRO A 18 30.86 -17.54 -11.40
N ILE A 19 29.63 -17.92 -11.02
CA ILE A 19 28.66 -17.01 -10.38
C ILE A 19 29.15 -16.43 -9.06
N ASP A 20 29.92 -17.19 -8.29
CA ASP A 20 30.51 -16.76 -7.01
C ASP A 20 31.50 -15.60 -7.21
N ARG A 21 32.32 -15.66 -8.27
CA ARG A 21 33.28 -14.59 -8.61
C ARG A 21 32.60 -13.41 -9.28
N PHE A 22 31.54 -13.65 -10.04
CA PHE A 22 30.77 -12.58 -10.66
C PHE A 22 30.04 -11.73 -9.60
N LEU A 23 29.50 -12.36 -8.56
CA LEU A 23 28.79 -11.68 -7.48
C LEU A 23 29.70 -11.03 -6.43
N SER A 24 30.98 -11.39 -6.36
CA SER A 24 31.95 -10.76 -5.44
C SER A 24 32.33 -9.33 -5.84
N PHE A 25 32.14 -8.97 -7.12
CA PHE A 25 32.06 -7.59 -7.55
C PHE A 25 30.78 -6.97 -6.94
N TYR A 26 30.91 -6.37 -5.75
CA TYR A 26 29.76 -5.93 -4.97
C TYR A 26 29.43 -4.45 -5.19
N TYR A 27 30.29 -3.51 -4.77
CA TYR A 27 29.93 -2.09 -4.57
C TYR A 27 29.62 -1.22 -5.81
N ALA A 28 29.67 -1.75 -7.03
CA ALA A 28 29.33 -1.01 -8.26
C ALA A 28 28.67 -1.90 -9.34
N HIS A 29 28.10 -3.03 -8.92
CA HIS A 29 27.98 -4.21 -9.76
C HIS A 29 26.72 -5.03 -9.41
N PRO A 30 26.38 -6.07 -10.21
CA PRO A 30 25.22 -6.92 -10.02
C PRO A 30 24.97 -7.39 -8.58
N GLY A 31 26.03 -7.75 -7.84
CA GLY A 31 25.93 -8.27 -6.48
C GLY A 31 25.19 -7.32 -5.53
N PHE A 32 25.49 -6.02 -5.57
CA PHE A 32 24.81 -5.03 -4.73
C PHE A 32 23.33 -4.87 -5.07
N HIS A 33 22.98 -4.80 -6.36
CA HIS A 33 21.59 -4.64 -6.78
C HIS A 33 20.75 -5.89 -6.52
N LEU A 34 21.31 -7.08 -6.74
CA LEU A 34 20.66 -8.35 -6.41
C LEU A 34 20.48 -8.53 -4.90
N ASN A 35 21.48 -8.16 -4.09
CA ASN A 35 21.35 -8.21 -2.64
C ASN A 35 20.20 -7.31 -2.15
N ASN A 36 20.12 -6.07 -2.64
CA ASN A 36 19.01 -5.17 -2.32
C ASN A 36 17.66 -5.75 -2.74
N PHE A 37 17.58 -6.38 -3.91
CA PHE A 37 16.37 -7.09 -4.34
C PHE A 37 15.99 -8.23 -3.40
N PHE A 38 16.94 -9.09 -3.01
CA PHE A 38 16.70 -10.19 -2.09
C PHE A 38 16.28 -9.72 -0.71
N ILE A 39 16.89 -8.66 -0.17
CA ILE A 39 16.49 -8.07 1.12
C ILE A 39 15.01 -7.65 1.08
N GLN A 40 14.58 -6.97 0.00
CA GLN A 40 13.20 -6.51 -0.14
C GLN A 40 12.22 -7.67 -0.36
N LEU A 41 12.63 -8.71 -1.09
CA LEU A 41 11.84 -9.93 -1.26
C LEU A 41 11.70 -10.70 0.06
N SER A 42 12.78 -10.81 0.84
CA SER A 42 12.76 -11.45 2.16
C SER A 42 11.84 -10.71 3.13
N LEU A 43 11.88 -9.37 3.14
CA LEU A 43 10.96 -8.56 3.95
C LEU A 43 9.50 -8.85 3.57
N GLN A 44 9.22 -8.89 2.27
CA GLN A 44 7.91 -9.20 1.71
C GLN A 44 7.36 -10.56 2.15
N ILE A 45 8.16 -11.62 1.98
CA ILE A 45 7.80 -12.98 2.40
C ILE A 45 7.65 -13.04 3.92
N PHE A 46 8.54 -12.39 4.67
CA PHE A 46 8.48 -12.33 6.12
C PHE A 46 7.19 -11.68 6.62
N MET A 47 6.71 -10.60 6.00
CA MET A 47 5.42 -9.97 6.36
C MET A 47 4.24 -10.94 6.21
N LEU A 48 4.21 -11.71 5.12
CA LEU A 48 3.15 -12.70 4.90
C LEU A 48 3.21 -13.84 5.91
N THR A 49 4.42 -14.34 6.22
CA THR A 49 4.62 -15.35 7.25
C THR A 49 4.22 -14.83 8.63
N LEU A 50 4.57 -13.57 8.95
CA LEU A 50 4.21 -12.93 10.21
C LEU A 50 2.70 -12.84 10.39
N VAL A 51 1.96 -12.45 9.36
CA VAL A 51 0.48 -12.40 9.39
C VAL A 51 -0.12 -13.78 9.67
N ASN A 52 0.35 -14.83 8.99
CA ASN A 52 -0.16 -16.18 9.21
C ASN A 52 0.18 -16.69 10.62
N MET A 53 1.43 -16.49 11.07
CA MET A 53 1.86 -16.90 12.41
C MET A 53 1.12 -16.15 13.52
N THR A 54 0.88 -14.85 13.36
CA THR A 54 0.14 -14.05 14.35
C THR A 54 -1.35 -14.37 14.35
N SER A 55 -1.96 -14.68 13.20
CA SER A 55 -3.33 -15.18 13.16
C SER A 55 -3.49 -16.50 13.94
N LEU A 56 -2.49 -17.39 13.82
CA LEU A 56 -2.44 -18.64 14.56
C LEU A 56 -2.28 -18.39 16.07
N ALA A 57 -1.31 -17.56 16.45
CA ALA A 57 -1.05 -17.23 17.86
C ALA A 57 -2.16 -16.44 18.54
N HIS A 58 -2.99 -15.72 17.79
CA HIS A 58 -4.10 -14.94 18.34
C HIS A 58 -5.30 -15.79 18.73
N GLU A 59 -5.65 -16.80 17.94
CA GLU A 59 -6.80 -17.68 18.25
C GLU A 59 -6.42 -18.87 19.14
N SER A 60 -5.18 -19.37 19.04
CA SER A 60 -4.76 -20.55 19.81
C SER A 60 -4.32 -20.21 21.24
N ILE A 61 -4.59 -21.13 22.16
CA ILE A 61 -4.07 -21.05 23.53
C ILE A 61 -2.62 -21.54 23.56
N LEU A 62 -1.72 -20.67 24.00
CA LEU A 62 -0.29 -20.95 24.09
C LEU A 62 0.03 -21.83 25.30
N CYS A 63 0.87 -22.84 25.08
CA CYS A 63 1.42 -23.64 26.18
C CYS A 63 2.44 -22.87 27.02
N ASP A 64 2.52 -23.23 28.30
CA ASP A 64 3.67 -22.88 29.14
C ASP A 64 4.89 -23.69 28.68
N TYR A 65 5.77 -23.04 27.91
CA TYR A 65 6.93 -23.68 27.31
C TYR A 65 8.15 -23.56 28.22
N ASN A 66 8.64 -24.72 28.71
CA ASN A 66 9.88 -24.80 29.46
C ASN A 66 10.93 -25.62 28.68
N ARG A 67 12.02 -24.95 28.28
CA ARG A 67 13.13 -25.55 27.52
C ARG A 67 13.86 -26.67 28.28
N HIS A 68 13.81 -26.67 29.61
CA HIS A 68 14.50 -27.66 30.44
C HIS A 68 13.70 -28.95 30.63
N ARG A 69 12.45 -29.00 30.17
CA ARG A 69 11.63 -30.21 30.21
C ARG A 69 11.88 -31.07 28.97
N PRO A 70 11.80 -32.41 29.09
CA PRO A 70 11.90 -33.29 27.94
C PRO A 70 10.75 -33.04 26.97
N ILE A 71 10.96 -33.34 25.68
CA ILE A 71 9.95 -33.17 24.62
C ILE A 71 8.69 -34.02 24.89
N THR A 72 8.83 -35.09 25.66
CA THR A 72 7.74 -35.99 26.09
C THR A 72 6.92 -35.46 27.27
N ALA A 73 7.30 -34.33 27.86
CA ALA A 73 6.56 -33.73 28.96
C ALA A 73 5.16 -33.30 28.51
N VAL A 74 4.16 -33.54 29.36
CA VAL A 74 2.78 -33.12 29.10
C VAL A 74 2.72 -31.59 29.00
N LEU A 75 2.12 -31.11 27.92
CA LEU A 75 1.89 -29.70 27.66
C LEU A 75 0.77 -29.18 28.57
N TYR A 76 0.97 -28.00 29.16
CA TYR A 76 0.01 -27.36 30.05
C TYR A 76 -0.32 -25.93 29.56
N PRO A 77 -1.59 -25.52 29.53
CA PRO A 77 -2.81 -26.29 29.84
C PRO A 77 -3.08 -27.43 28.82
N VAL A 78 -3.76 -28.50 29.24
CA VAL A 78 -4.00 -29.67 28.37
C VAL A 78 -4.78 -29.25 27.12
N GLY A 79 -4.25 -29.58 25.94
CA GLY A 79 -4.81 -29.17 24.64
C GLY A 79 -4.24 -27.88 24.05
N CYS A 80 -3.29 -27.23 24.73
CA CYS A 80 -2.64 -26.02 24.22
C CYS A 80 -1.73 -26.29 23.00
N TYR A 81 -1.41 -25.23 22.28
CA TYR A 81 -0.50 -25.25 21.13
C TYR A 81 0.87 -24.71 21.52
N ASN A 82 1.92 -25.51 21.29
CA ASN A 82 3.30 -25.13 21.60
C ASN A 82 3.90 -24.22 20.51
N LEU A 83 3.40 -22.99 20.39
CA LEU A 83 3.85 -22.00 19.40
C LEU A 83 4.97 -21.09 19.91
N MET A 84 5.32 -21.18 21.20
CA MET A 84 6.36 -20.35 21.81
C MET A 84 7.70 -20.38 21.06
N PRO A 85 8.21 -21.55 20.58
CA PRO A 85 9.45 -21.58 19.81
C PRO A 85 9.38 -20.78 18.50
N VAL A 86 8.22 -20.76 17.85
CA VAL A 86 7.99 -20.05 16.59
C VAL A 86 7.87 -18.55 16.82
N LEU A 87 7.16 -18.14 17.88
CA LEU A 87 7.07 -16.74 18.30
C LEU A 87 8.44 -16.20 18.72
N ASP A 88 9.25 -17.01 19.38
CA ASP A 88 10.63 -16.66 19.73
C ASP A 88 11.54 -16.59 18.51
N TRP A 89 11.31 -17.43 17.50
CA TRP A 89 12.01 -17.31 16.21
C TRP A 89 11.72 -15.95 15.53
N VAL A 90 10.47 -15.49 15.50
CA VAL A 90 10.11 -14.15 14.99
C VAL A 90 10.89 -13.06 15.73
N ARG A 91 10.92 -13.14 17.07
CA ARG A 91 11.66 -12.22 17.93
C ARG A 91 13.15 -12.19 17.59
N ARG A 92 13.79 -13.37 17.53
CA ARG A 92 15.22 -13.52 17.24
C ARG A 92 15.59 -13.07 15.83
N TYR A 93 14.77 -13.41 14.83
CA TYR A 93 15.01 -13.02 13.44
C TYR A 93 14.94 -11.50 13.27
N THR A 94 13.95 -10.87 13.88
CA THR A 94 13.81 -9.40 13.84
C THR A 94 15.00 -8.70 14.52
N LEU A 95 15.43 -9.20 15.68
CA LEU A 95 16.63 -8.70 16.38
C LEU A 95 17.91 -8.92 15.56
N SER A 96 18.03 -10.06 14.89
CA SER A 96 19.18 -10.37 14.02
C SER A 96 19.29 -9.36 12.88
N ILE A 97 18.20 -9.07 12.17
CA ILE A 97 18.20 -8.06 11.11
C ILE A 97 18.59 -6.69 11.65
N PHE A 98 18.02 -6.30 12.79
CA PHE A 98 18.37 -5.04 13.45
C PHE A 98 19.87 -4.95 13.74
N ILE A 99 20.47 -5.99 14.32
CA ILE A 99 21.90 -6.03 14.63
C ILE A 99 22.75 -5.97 13.35
N VAL A 100 22.42 -6.79 12.34
CA VAL A 100 23.14 -6.84 11.05
C VAL A 100 23.11 -5.47 10.36
N PHE A 101 21.99 -4.74 10.44
CA PHE A 101 21.91 -3.38 9.91
C PHE A 101 22.92 -2.44 10.58
N TRP A 102 23.07 -2.49 11.91
CA TRP A 102 24.06 -1.66 12.60
C TRP A 102 25.50 -2.11 12.34
N ILE A 103 25.73 -3.41 12.17
CA ILE A 103 27.05 -3.94 11.76
C ILE A 103 27.44 -3.39 10.38
N ALA A 104 26.51 -3.22 9.45
CA ALA A 104 26.80 -2.65 8.13
C ALA A 104 27.35 -1.21 8.17
N ILE A 105 27.14 -0.48 9.27
CA ILE A 105 27.66 0.88 9.47
C ILE A 105 29.11 0.86 10.00
N VAL A 106 29.54 -0.24 10.65
CA VAL A 106 30.86 -0.35 11.29
C VAL A 106 32.02 -0.08 10.34
N PRO A 107 32.08 -0.63 9.11
CA PRO A 107 33.19 -0.34 8.19
C PRO A 107 33.37 1.15 7.90
N MET A 108 32.26 1.88 7.74
CA MET A 108 32.30 3.33 7.52
C MET A 108 32.82 4.09 8.75
N ILE A 109 32.41 3.68 9.96
CA ILE A 109 32.89 4.30 11.20
C ILE A 109 34.39 4.03 11.39
N VAL A 110 34.83 2.80 11.14
CA VAL A 110 36.25 2.40 11.24
C VAL A 110 37.10 3.18 10.24
N GLN A 111 36.62 3.34 9.00
CA GLN A 111 37.32 4.13 8.00
C GLN A 111 37.48 5.60 8.45
N GLU A 112 36.40 6.25 8.90
CA GLU A 112 36.48 7.63 9.39
C GLU A 112 37.32 7.78 10.66
N LEU A 113 37.32 6.75 11.52
CA LEU A 113 38.16 6.69 12.72
C LEU A 113 39.64 6.69 12.35
N ILE A 114 40.04 5.87 11.36
CA ILE A 114 41.43 5.77 10.88
C ILE A 114 41.85 7.06 10.18
N GLU A 115 41.00 7.62 9.30
CA GLU A 115 41.35 8.79 8.48
C GLU A 115 41.35 10.12 9.27
N ARG A 116 40.44 10.27 10.24
CA ARG A 116 40.13 11.59 10.85
C ARG A 116 40.18 11.61 12.37
N GLY A 117 40.42 10.47 13.01
CA GLY A 117 40.46 10.31 14.46
C GLY A 117 39.07 10.23 15.12
N LEU A 118 39.07 9.80 16.38
CA LEU A 118 37.87 9.42 17.12
C LEU A 118 36.81 10.53 17.21
N TRP A 119 37.22 11.75 17.53
CA TRP A 119 36.28 12.86 17.73
C TRP A 119 35.49 13.20 16.46
N LYS A 120 36.18 13.30 15.32
CA LYS A 120 35.55 13.62 14.03
C LYS A 120 34.67 12.47 13.54
N ALA A 121 35.11 11.22 13.73
CA ALA A 121 34.33 10.04 13.39
C ALA A 121 33.02 9.96 14.21
N SER A 122 33.10 10.12 15.53
CA SER A 122 31.92 10.12 16.42
C SER A 122 30.94 11.24 16.07
N LEU A 123 31.43 12.45 15.84
CA LEU A 123 30.58 13.57 15.43
C LEU A 123 29.90 13.32 14.07
N ARG A 124 30.62 12.73 13.11
CA ARG A 124 30.06 12.38 11.81
C ARG A 124 28.99 11.29 11.93
N PHE A 125 29.24 10.25 12.74
CA PHE A 125 28.25 9.21 13.02
C PHE A 125 26.97 9.79 13.62
N VAL A 126 27.08 10.64 14.64
CA VAL A 126 25.91 11.32 15.24
C VAL A 126 25.16 12.15 14.19
N ARG A 127 25.87 12.86 13.31
CA ARG A 127 25.25 13.61 12.21
C ARG A 127 24.50 12.71 11.22
N HIS A 128 25.02 11.52 10.89
CA HIS A 128 24.31 10.56 10.05
C HIS A 128 23.01 10.06 10.69
N ILE A 129 23.00 9.83 12.00
CA ILE A 129 21.78 9.44 12.71
C ILE A 129 20.78 10.59 12.77
N LEU A 130 21.23 11.79 13.14
CA LEU A 130 20.39 12.98 13.19
C LEU A 130 19.82 13.35 11.82
N SER A 131 20.56 13.12 10.74
CA SER A 131 20.09 13.33 9.37
C SER A 131 19.20 12.22 8.82
N LEU A 132 18.80 11.25 9.67
CA LEU A 132 17.97 10.12 9.30
C LEU A 132 18.58 9.28 8.16
N SER A 133 19.91 9.18 8.09
CA SER A 133 20.61 8.36 7.08
C SER A 133 20.11 6.90 7.05
N PRO A 134 19.80 6.24 8.18
CA PRO A 134 19.20 4.89 8.16
C PRO A 134 17.86 4.82 7.42
N VAL A 135 17.02 5.85 7.54
CA VAL A 135 15.73 5.95 6.85
C VAL A 135 15.96 6.08 5.34
N PHE A 136 16.94 6.90 4.94
CA PHE A 136 17.33 7.05 3.54
C PHE A 136 17.85 5.74 2.95
N GLU A 137 18.69 5.00 3.68
CA GLU A 137 19.31 3.77 3.19
C GLU A 137 18.28 2.67 2.90
N VAL A 138 17.34 2.45 3.82
CA VAL A 138 16.25 1.48 3.61
C VAL A 138 15.40 1.85 2.39
N PHE A 139 15.10 3.14 2.24
CA PHE A 139 14.37 3.64 1.08
C PHE A 139 15.17 3.48 -0.23
N ALA A 140 16.46 3.84 -0.24
CA ALA A 140 17.32 3.72 -1.40
C ALA A 140 17.45 2.27 -1.86
N GLY A 141 17.63 1.32 -0.92
CA GLY A 141 17.63 -0.11 -1.22
C GLY A 141 16.35 -0.57 -1.93
N GLN A 142 15.19 -0.09 -1.49
CA GLN A 142 13.92 -0.37 -2.17
C GLN A 142 13.84 0.25 -3.58
N ILE A 143 14.33 1.49 -3.75
CA ILE A 143 14.35 2.12 -5.08
C ILE A 143 15.28 1.38 -6.04
N TYR A 144 16.43 0.91 -5.57
CA TYR A 144 17.34 0.07 -6.37
C TYR A 144 16.70 -1.27 -6.76
N SER A 145 16.03 -1.93 -5.82
CA SER A 145 15.27 -3.17 -6.07
C SER A 145 14.15 -2.95 -7.11
N ALA A 146 13.35 -1.90 -6.94
CA ALA A 146 12.24 -1.59 -7.84
C ALA A 146 12.73 -1.20 -9.24
N ALA A 147 13.84 -0.46 -9.34
CA ALA A 147 14.46 -0.12 -10.61
C ALA A 147 14.97 -1.38 -11.32
N LEU A 148 15.71 -2.26 -10.62
CA LEU A 148 16.19 -3.52 -11.18
C LEU A 148 15.03 -4.39 -11.71
N LEU A 149 13.97 -4.53 -10.91
CA LEU A 149 12.80 -5.32 -11.31
C LEU A 149 12.11 -4.73 -12.55
N SER A 150 11.95 -3.41 -12.61
CA SER A 150 11.38 -2.73 -13.78
C SER A 150 12.25 -2.92 -15.03
N ASP A 151 13.57 -2.81 -14.88
CA ASP A 151 14.53 -2.95 -15.99
C ASP A 151 14.50 -4.38 -16.55
N LEU A 152 14.41 -5.41 -15.68
CA LEU A 152 14.35 -6.81 -16.11
C LEU A 152 13.01 -7.21 -16.73
N THR A 153 11.90 -6.59 -16.31
CA THR A 153 10.54 -7.01 -16.73
C THR A 153 10.05 -6.28 -17.96
N ILE A 154 10.21 -4.95 -17.97
CA ILE A 154 9.68 -4.03 -18.98
C ILE A 154 10.81 -3.54 -19.89
N GLY A 155 12.02 -3.36 -19.34
CA GLY A 155 13.12 -2.69 -20.02
C GLY A 155 12.89 -1.18 -20.16
N GLY A 156 13.64 -0.55 -21.07
CA GLY A 156 13.48 0.88 -21.37
C GLY A 156 14.11 1.81 -20.33
N ALA A 157 15.18 1.36 -19.68
CA ALA A 157 15.99 2.23 -18.84
C ALA A 157 16.49 3.43 -19.65
N ARG A 158 16.35 4.61 -19.05
CA ARG A 158 16.76 5.88 -19.65
C ARG A 158 17.59 6.62 -18.64
N TYR A 159 18.79 7.00 -19.05
CA TYR A 159 19.58 7.93 -18.26
C TYR A 159 18.82 9.26 -18.13
N ILE A 160 18.43 9.58 -16.90
CA ILE A 160 17.93 10.90 -16.55
C ILE A 160 19.12 11.66 -16.02
N SER A 161 19.52 12.72 -16.70
CA SER A 161 20.61 13.58 -16.25
C SER A 161 20.25 14.18 -14.88
N THR A 162 20.93 13.71 -13.84
CA THR A 162 20.93 14.37 -12.55
C THR A 162 21.83 15.59 -12.68
N GLY A 163 21.24 16.79 -12.60
CA GLY A 163 22.01 18.03 -12.68
C GLY A 163 23.14 18.07 -11.65
N ARG A 164 24.25 18.74 -11.99
CA ARG A 164 25.37 19.01 -11.04
C ARG A 164 24.93 20.10 -10.07
N GLY A 165 24.13 19.76 -9.07
CA GLY A 165 23.68 20.70 -8.04
C GLY A 165 22.91 19.99 -6.94
N PHE A 166 22.96 20.52 -5.72
CA PHE A 166 22.09 20.07 -4.64
C PHE A 166 20.64 20.44 -4.98
N ALA A 167 19.72 19.50 -4.84
CA ALA A 167 18.30 19.76 -4.97
C ALA A 167 17.84 20.60 -3.76
N THR A 168 18.01 21.92 -3.85
CA THR A 168 17.57 22.88 -2.83
C THR A 168 16.13 23.33 -3.04
N ALA A 169 15.54 23.03 -4.20
CA ALA A 169 14.18 23.39 -4.55
C ALA A 169 13.18 22.34 -4.03
N ARG A 170 12.16 22.83 -3.32
CA ARG A 170 10.99 22.04 -2.90
C ARG A 170 10.24 21.51 -4.13
N ILE A 171 9.86 20.23 -4.08
CA ILE A 171 8.93 19.63 -5.04
C ILE A 171 7.56 19.47 -4.37
N PRO A 172 6.44 19.80 -5.05
CA PRO A 172 5.09 19.61 -4.51
C PRO A 172 4.78 18.15 -4.15
N PHE A 173 4.03 17.94 -3.07
CA PHE A 173 3.66 16.61 -2.57
C PHE A 173 3.10 15.68 -3.66
N SER A 174 2.16 16.16 -4.50
CA SER A 174 1.51 15.33 -5.52
C SER A 174 2.50 14.76 -6.55
N ILE A 175 3.55 15.53 -6.87
CA ILE A 175 4.59 15.09 -7.81
C ILE A 175 5.49 14.04 -7.15
N LEU A 176 5.91 14.28 -5.91
CA LEU A 176 6.70 13.31 -5.14
C LEU A 176 5.93 12.00 -4.92
N TYR A 177 4.66 12.09 -4.54
CA TYR A 177 3.78 10.94 -4.39
C TYR A 177 3.70 10.16 -5.69
N SER A 178 3.32 10.79 -6.81
CA SER A 178 3.19 10.10 -8.11
C SER A 178 4.50 9.46 -8.61
N ARG A 179 5.66 10.02 -8.24
CA ARG A 179 6.97 9.49 -8.62
C ARG A 179 7.34 8.23 -7.85
N PHE A 180 7.01 8.16 -6.56
CA PHE A 180 7.45 7.07 -5.67
C PHE A 180 6.33 6.11 -5.24
N ALA A 181 5.09 6.39 -5.63
CA ALA A 181 3.91 5.59 -5.28
C ALA A 181 4.08 4.12 -5.69
N GLY A 182 4.37 3.89 -6.98
CA GLY A 182 4.50 2.54 -7.53
C GLY A 182 5.78 1.80 -7.12
N SER A 183 6.87 2.51 -6.80
CA SER A 183 8.17 1.91 -6.49
C SER A 183 8.36 1.61 -5.00
N ALA A 184 7.79 2.42 -4.10
CA ALA A 184 7.99 2.26 -2.66
C ALA A 184 6.69 2.36 -1.85
N ILE A 185 5.91 3.44 -2.01
CA ILE A 185 4.81 3.77 -1.08
C ILE A 185 3.72 2.69 -1.07
N TYR A 186 3.30 2.15 -2.23
CA TYR A 186 2.27 1.10 -2.29
C TYR A 186 2.71 -0.21 -1.65
N MET A 187 3.99 -0.58 -1.79
CA MET A 187 4.54 -1.75 -1.11
C MET A 187 4.61 -1.49 0.40
N GLY A 188 5.17 -0.36 0.81
CA GLY A 188 5.27 0.05 2.22
C GLY A 188 3.92 0.08 2.91
N ALA A 189 2.90 0.68 2.29
CA ALA A 189 1.55 0.78 2.85
C ALA A 189 0.88 -0.58 3.06
N ARG A 190 0.97 -1.48 2.08
CA ARG A 190 0.39 -2.84 2.21
C ARG A 190 1.08 -3.63 3.31
N SER A 191 2.41 -3.60 3.35
CA SER A 191 3.18 -4.24 4.43
C SER A 191 2.92 -3.59 5.79
N MET A 192 2.65 -2.28 5.83
CA MET A 192 2.36 -1.55 7.07
C MET A 192 1.03 -2.03 7.70
N VAL A 193 0.00 -2.26 6.90
CA VAL A 193 -1.28 -2.80 7.41
C VAL A 193 -1.10 -4.23 7.92
N MET A 194 -0.31 -5.07 7.23
CA MET A 194 0.05 -6.42 7.70
C MET A 194 0.81 -6.38 9.04
N LEU A 195 1.75 -5.46 9.20
CA LEU A 195 2.51 -5.26 10.44
C LEU A 195 1.62 -4.70 11.57
N LEU A 196 0.71 -3.78 11.25
CA LEU A 196 -0.26 -3.23 12.20
C LEU A 196 -1.16 -4.35 12.77
N PHE A 197 -1.68 -5.22 11.90
CA PHE A 197 -2.41 -6.41 12.35
C PHE A 197 -1.55 -7.26 13.29
N SER A 198 -0.34 -7.60 12.87
CA SER A 198 0.57 -8.48 13.62
C SER A 198 0.92 -7.91 15.00
N THR A 199 1.15 -6.59 15.09
CA THR A 199 1.48 -5.91 16.35
C THR A 199 0.30 -5.78 17.30
N VAL A 200 -0.91 -5.59 16.78
CA VAL A 200 -2.14 -5.55 17.59
C VAL A 200 -2.54 -6.97 18.04
N ALA A 201 -2.38 -7.97 17.18
CA ALA A 201 -2.73 -9.36 17.47
C ALA A 201 -1.80 -10.00 18.52
N HIS A 202 -0.49 -9.79 18.37
CA HIS A 202 0.53 -10.32 19.28
C HIS A 202 1.74 -9.38 19.35
N TRP A 203 1.76 -8.51 20.37
CA TRP A 203 2.82 -7.51 20.53
C TRP A 203 4.20 -8.13 20.84
N GLN A 204 5.22 -7.65 20.13
CA GLN A 204 6.63 -7.96 20.41
C GLN A 204 7.49 -6.71 20.16
N ALA A 205 8.33 -6.33 21.13
CA ALA A 205 9.15 -5.12 21.04
C ALA A 205 10.05 -5.04 19.78
N PRO A 206 10.69 -6.12 19.30
CA PRO A 206 11.54 -6.04 18.11
C PRO A 206 10.80 -5.64 16.82
N LEU A 207 9.47 -5.83 16.74
CA LEU A 207 8.67 -5.43 15.57
C LEU A 207 8.74 -3.92 15.30
N LEU A 208 9.14 -3.10 16.28
CA LEU A 208 9.42 -1.68 16.11
C LEU A 208 10.48 -1.40 15.03
N TRP A 209 11.42 -2.33 14.80
CA TRP A 209 12.37 -2.23 13.70
C TRP A 209 11.65 -2.16 12.36
N PHE A 210 10.71 -3.08 12.11
CA PHE A 210 9.93 -3.10 10.88
C PHE A 210 8.97 -1.91 10.77
N TRP A 211 8.47 -1.37 11.88
CA TRP A 211 7.74 -0.11 11.85
C TRP A 211 8.62 1.01 11.28
N GLY A 212 9.84 1.17 11.79
CA GLY A 212 10.81 2.14 11.28
C GLY A 212 11.16 1.91 9.80
N SER A 213 11.43 0.66 9.42
CA SER A 213 11.76 0.31 8.03
C SER A 213 10.60 0.50 7.05
N LEU A 214 9.35 0.23 7.44
CA LEU A 214 8.20 0.43 6.54
C LEU A 214 7.78 1.90 6.48
N VAL A 215 7.90 2.64 7.59
CA VAL A 215 7.72 4.10 7.59
C VAL A 215 8.72 4.74 6.63
N SER A 216 9.97 4.28 6.58
CA SER A 216 10.97 4.85 5.67
C SER A 216 10.57 4.73 4.20
N LEU A 217 10.00 3.58 3.78
CA LEU A 217 9.51 3.37 2.41
C LEU A 217 8.41 4.35 2.01
N MET A 218 7.61 4.79 2.98
CA MET A 218 6.47 5.67 2.76
C MET A 218 6.83 7.15 2.91
N TRP A 219 7.72 7.49 3.84
CA TRP A 219 7.97 8.87 4.25
C TRP A 219 9.25 9.49 3.70
N ALA A 220 10.25 8.69 3.34
CA ALA A 220 11.54 9.21 2.86
C ALA A 220 11.40 10.25 1.73
N PRO A 221 10.54 10.08 0.70
CA PRO A 221 10.36 11.10 -0.34
C PRO A 221 9.99 12.49 0.19
N PHE A 222 9.28 12.55 1.32
CA PHE A 222 8.79 13.79 1.92
C PHE A 222 9.77 14.33 2.96
N ILE A 223 10.34 13.46 3.80
CA ILE A 223 11.35 13.85 4.80
C ILE A 223 12.57 14.45 4.11
N PHE A 224 12.99 13.95 2.95
CA PHE A 224 14.15 14.49 2.23
C PHE A 224 13.79 15.62 1.24
N ASN A 225 12.56 16.15 1.29
CA ASN A 225 12.13 17.31 0.52
C ASN A 225 12.38 18.61 1.29
N PRO A 226 13.13 19.60 0.75
CA PRO A 226 13.38 20.86 1.44
C PRO A 226 12.09 21.59 1.83
N HIS A 227 12.08 22.18 3.03
CA HIS A 227 10.96 22.90 3.62
C HIS A 227 9.65 22.11 3.77
N GLN A 228 9.68 20.78 3.74
CA GLN A 228 8.47 19.94 3.81
C GLN A 228 7.55 20.32 4.99
N PHE A 229 8.14 20.65 6.15
CA PHE A 229 7.43 20.99 7.38
C PHE A 229 7.22 22.50 7.60
N SER A 230 7.29 23.31 6.54
CA SER A 230 6.81 24.70 6.54
C SER A 230 5.28 24.72 6.54
N TRP A 231 4.66 25.36 7.54
CA TRP A 231 3.21 25.40 7.73
C TRP A 231 2.46 25.92 6.49
N GLU A 232 2.86 27.07 5.96
CA GLU A 232 2.18 27.66 4.80
C GLU A 232 2.30 26.76 3.57
N ASP A 233 3.50 26.27 3.31
CA ASP A 233 3.76 25.50 2.10
C ASP A 233 3.14 24.09 2.17
N PHE A 234 3.05 23.49 3.36
CA PHE A 234 2.36 22.22 3.58
C PHE A 234 0.89 22.28 3.16
N PHE A 235 0.15 23.31 3.57
CA PHE A 235 -1.27 23.46 3.18
C PHE A 235 -1.45 23.91 1.73
N LEU A 236 -0.44 24.56 1.13
CA LEU A 236 -0.42 24.83 -0.32
C LEU A 236 -0.18 23.56 -1.12
N ASP A 237 0.68 22.66 -0.64
CA ASP A 237 0.86 21.32 -1.22
C ASP A 237 -0.39 20.46 -1.07
N TYR A 238 -1.09 20.56 0.07
CA TYR A 238 -2.38 19.90 0.25
C TYR A 238 -3.41 20.37 -0.77
N ARG A 239 -3.52 21.68 -1.00
CA ARG A 239 -4.34 22.23 -2.09
C ARG A 239 -3.98 21.63 -3.44
N ASP A 240 -2.69 21.55 -3.74
CA ASP A 240 -2.22 21.07 -5.04
C ASP A 240 -2.43 19.56 -5.20
N PHE A 241 -2.37 18.78 -4.11
CA PHE A 241 -2.77 17.37 -4.05
C PHE A 241 -4.27 17.18 -4.31
N VAL A 242 -5.15 17.91 -3.61
CA VAL A 242 -6.61 17.85 -3.84
C VAL A 242 -6.96 18.22 -5.29
N ARG A 243 -6.29 19.25 -5.83
CA ARG A 243 -6.45 19.63 -7.24
C ARG A 243 -5.91 18.59 -8.22
N TRP A 244 -4.79 17.95 -7.88
CA TRP A 244 -4.20 16.90 -8.71
C TRP A 244 -5.15 15.71 -8.84
N LEU A 245 -5.81 15.31 -7.74
CA LEU A 245 -6.85 14.29 -7.74
C LEU A 245 -8.06 14.67 -8.61
N SER A 246 -8.49 15.94 -8.59
CA SER A 246 -9.72 16.36 -9.27
C SER A 246 -9.55 16.85 -10.72
N ARG A 247 -8.32 17.07 -11.20
CA ARG A 247 -8.01 17.58 -12.56
C ARG A 247 -7.90 16.46 -13.59
N GLY A 248 -8.10 16.80 -14.86
CA GLY A 248 -7.88 15.87 -15.98
C GLY A 248 -9.13 15.12 -16.46
N ASN A 249 -10.25 15.18 -15.74
CA ASN A 249 -11.47 14.44 -16.14
C ASN A 249 -12.23 15.12 -17.29
N SER A 250 -12.40 16.44 -17.28
CA SER A 250 -13.12 17.16 -18.34
C SER A 250 -12.20 17.78 -19.40
N LYS A 251 -11.00 18.19 -18.99
CA LYS A 251 -9.98 18.79 -19.85
C LYS A 251 -8.63 18.24 -19.45
N TYR A 252 -7.82 17.88 -20.45
CA TYR A 252 -6.47 17.42 -20.26
C TYR A 252 -5.65 18.40 -19.40
N HIS A 253 -4.89 17.85 -18.47
CA HIS A 253 -3.94 18.59 -17.67
C HIS A 253 -2.71 17.72 -17.40
N ARG A 254 -1.51 18.27 -17.68
CA ARG A 254 -0.23 17.55 -17.54
C ARG A 254 -0.03 16.93 -16.16
N ASN A 255 -0.33 17.69 -15.11
CA ASN A 255 -0.24 17.23 -13.73
C ASN A 255 -1.64 16.88 -13.23
N SER A 256 -2.10 15.67 -13.53
CA SER A 256 -3.40 15.13 -13.10
C SER A 256 -3.24 13.70 -12.60
N TRP A 257 -4.11 13.28 -11.68
CA TRP A 257 -4.14 11.91 -11.17
C TRP A 257 -4.47 10.91 -12.27
N ILE A 258 -5.43 11.25 -13.15
CA ILE A 258 -5.79 10.40 -14.29
C ILE A 258 -4.61 10.17 -15.26
N GLY A 259 -3.79 11.21 -15.49
CA GLY A 259 -2.56 11.08 -16.28
C GLY A 259 -1.54 10.14 -15.62
N TYR A 260 -1.42 10.21 -14.29
CA TYR A 260 -0.57 9.30 -13.52
C TYR A 260 -1.04 7.83 -13.60
N VAL A 261 -2.34 7.57 -13.45
CA VAL A 261 -2.89 6.21 -13.57
C VAL A 261 -2.75 5.67 -14.99
N ARG A 262 -3.04 6.49 -16.01
CA ARG A 262 -2.82 6.11 -17.40
C ARG A 262 -1.36 5.73 -17.67
N LEU A 263 -0.41 6.54 -17.20
CA LEU A 263 1.02 6.23 -17.33
C LEU A 263 1.38 4.93 -16.60
N SER A 264 0.82 4.70 -15.40
CA SER A 264 1.05 3.48 -14.64
C SER A 264 0.53 2.24 -15.36
N ARG A 265 -0.67 2.31 -15.95
CA ARG A 265 -1.28 1.22 -16.73
C ARG A 265 -0.59 0.97 -18.07
N ALA A 266 -0.13 2.02 -18.73
CA ALA A 266 0.57 1.90 -20.00
C ALA A 266 1.88 1.10 -19.89
N ARG A 267 2.49 1.04 -18.69
CA ARG A 267 3.64 0.14 -18.42
C ARG A 267 3.28 -1.33 -18.64
N VAL A 268 2.04 -1.72 -18.36
CA VAL A 268 1.55 -3.10 -18.51
C VAL A 268 1.02 -3.32 -19.94
N ASN A 269 0.13 -2.44 -20.41
CA ASN A 269 -0.63 -2.68 -21.65
C ASN A 269 -0.03 -2.06 -22.93
N ARG A 270 1.05 -1.27 -22.81
CA ARG A 270 1.69 -0.47 -23.87
C ARG A 270 0.77 0.61 -24.43
N PHE A 271 1.35 1.76 -24.79
CA PHE A 271 0.67 2.75 -25.61
C PHE A 271 0.43 2.28 -27.06
N GLN A 272 -0.67 2.74 -27.66
CA GLN A 272 -0.94 2.58 -29.09
C GLN A 272 0.08 3.36 -29.92
N THR A 273 0.44 2.79 -31.08
CA THR A 273 1.46 3.36 -31.97
C THR A 273 0.91 4.54 -32.79
N LYS A 274 -0.41 4.60 -33.01
CA LYS A 274 -1.05 5.66 -33.79
C LYS A 274 -1.09 6.94 -32.94
N VAL A 275 -0.55 8.02 -33.51
CA VAL A 275 -0.45 9.35 -32.91
C VAL A 275 -1.43 10.27 -33.64
N ILE A 276 -2.17 11.11 -32.91
CA ILE A 276 -3.19 12.03 -33.48
C ILE A 276 -2.67 13.48 -33.50
N GLY A 277 -1.57 13.77 -32.81
CA GLY A 277 -0.95 15.10 -32.73
C GLY A 277 -1.50 15.95 -31.58
N ASP A 278 -2.12 15.33 -30.58
CA ASP A 278 -2.71 16.03 -29.43
C ASP A 278 -1.67 16.40 -28.37
N ASP A 279 -1.88 17.49 -27.63
CA ASP A 279 -0.96 17.96 -26.58
C ASP A 279 -0.76 16.91 -25.47
N SER A 280 -1.77 16.06 -25.26
CA SER A 280 -1.70 14.97 -24.29
C SER A 280 -0.69 13.86 -24.65
N GLU A 281 -0.30 13.76 -25.92
CA GLU A 281 0.64 12.75 -26.44
C GLU A 281 2.11 13.14 -26.25
N LYS A 282 2.41 14.40 -25.91
CA LYS A 282 3.79 14.92 -25.73
C LYS A 282 4.47 14.43 -24.45
N VAL A 283 3.70 13.95 -23.48
CA VAL A 283 4.17 13.54 -22.15
C VAL A 283 4.57 12.06 -22.06
N PRO A 284 3.78 11.09 -22.58
CA PRO A 284 4.20 9.71 -22.53
C PRO A 284 5.38 9.44 -23.48
N GLY A 285 6.50 8.99 -22.92
CA GLY A 285 7.61 8.44 -23.70
C GLY A 285 7.24 7.07 -24.30
N ASP A 286 7.97 6.65 -25.34
CA ASP A 286 7.78 5.32 -25.90
C ASP A 286 8.25 4.25 -24.89
N SER A 287 7.34 3.34 -24.55
CA SER A 287 7.61 2.22 -23.65
C SER A 287 7.65 0.90 -24.43
N ASN A 288 8.68 0.09 -24.18
CA ASN A 288 8.72 -1.29 -24.66
C ASN A 288 7.66 -2.14 -23.95
N ARG A 289 7.17 -3.17 -24.64
CA ARG A 289 6.16 -4.07 -24.09
C ARG A 289 6.85 -5.13 -23.23
N ALA A 290 6.48 -5.22 -21.95
CA ALA A 290 6.85 -6.37 -21.13
C ALA A 290 6.29 -7.67 -21.73
N HIS A 291 7.10 -8.72 -21.75
CA HIS A 291 6.63 -10.03 -22.20
C HIS A 291 5.48 -10.52 -21.31
N ARG A 292 4.47 -11.17 -21.90
CA ARG A 292 3.27 -11.59 -21.13
C ARG A 292 3.60 -12.54 -19.99
N THR A 293 4.62 -13.39 -20.16
CA THR A 293 5.09 -14.29 -19.09
C THR A 293 5.72 -13.51 -17.95
N ASN A 294 6.48 -12.45 -18.23
CA ASN A 294 7.13 -11.62 -17.22
C ASN A 294 6.11 -10.87 -16.36
N LEU A 295 5.04 -10.38 -17.00
CA LEU A 295 3.92 -9.76 -16.28
C LEU A 295 3.21 -10.78 -15.36
N LEU A 296 3.00 -12.00 -15.86
CA LEU A 296 2.38 -13.07 -15.07
C LEU A 296 3.25 -13.44 -13.86
N THR A 297 4.57 -13.61 -14.05
CA THR A 297 5.48 -14.03 -12.98
C THR A 297 5.75 -12.94 -11.94
N VAL A 298 5.83 -11.68 -12.35
CA VAL A 298 6.20 -10.58 -11.44
C VAL A 298 4.98 -9.91 -10.80
N GLU A 299 3.86 -9.82 -11.49
CA GLU A 299 2.69 -9.11 -10.97
C GLU A 299 1.61 -10.03 -10.41
N ILE A 300 1.22 -11.06 -11.18
CA ILE A 300 0.05 -11.91 -10.87
C ILE A 300 0.40 -12.98 -9.83
N ILE A 301 1.45 -13.77 -10.03
CA ILE A 301 1.82 -14.86 -9.11
C ILE A 301 2.02 -14.35 -7.67
N PRO A 302 2.81 -13.28 -7.41
CA PRO A 302 2.95 -12.77 -6.06
C PRO A 302 1.62 -12.30 -5.48
N SER A 303 0.76 -11.69 -6.29
CA SER A 303 -0.57 -11.25 -5.87
C SER A 303 -1.46 -12.42 -5.42
N ILE A 304 -1.42 -13.54 -6.15
CA ILE A 304 -2.13 -14.77 -5.78
C ILE A 304 -1.60 -15.29 -4.44
N ILE A 305 -0.28 -15.37 -4.27
CA ILE A 305 0.35 -15.85 -3.02
C ILE A 305 -0.07 -14.99 -1.83
N TYR A 306 -0.01 -13.66 -1.96
CA TYR A 306 -0.45 -12.76 -0.90
C TYR A 306 -1.93 -12.86 -0.60
N THR A 307 -2.78 -12.96 -1.64
CA THR A 307 -4.23 -13.08 -1.47
C THR A 307 -4.58 -14.38 -0.76
N ALA A 308 -4.00 -15.50 -1.20
CA ALA A 308 -4.20 -16.80 -0.57
C ALA A 308 -3.72 -16.80 0.88
N GLY A 309 -2.51 -16.30 1.15
CA GLY A 309 -1.96 -16.28 2.50
C GLY A 309 -2.71 -15.34 3.46
N CYS A 310 -3.19 -14.18 3.00
CA CYS A 310 -4.01 -13.30 3.83
C CYS A 310 -5.43 -13.86 4.03
N PHE A 311 -5.99 -14.53 3.01
CA PHE A 311 -7.28 -15.19 3.11
C PHE A 311 -7.24 -16.37 4.10
N ILE A 312 -6.18 -17.18 4.08
CA ILE A 312 -5.97 -18.27 5.05
C ILE A 312 -5.89 -17.70 6.47
N ALA A 313 -5.09 -16.65 6.68
CA ALA A 313 -5.00 -15.99 7.99
C ALA A 313 -6.37 -15.44 8.46
N PHE A 314 -7.15 -14.85 7.54
CA PHE A 314 -8.48 -14.33 7.81
C PHE A 314 -9.51 -15.42 8.14
N THR A 315 -9.53 -16.54 7.41
CA THR A 315 -10.46 -17.63 7.71
C THR A 315 -10.07 -18.35 9.00
N PHE A 316 -8.77 -18.47 9.26
CA PHE A 316 -8.25 -19.07 10.49
C PHE A 316 -8.64 -18.23 11.71
N ILE A 317 -8.39 -16.91 11.69
CA ILE A 317 -8.73 -16.06 12.84
C ILE A 317 -10.24 -16.07 13.15
N ASN A 318 -11.07 -16.27 12.13
CA ASN A 318 -12.52 -16.27 12.26
C ASN A 318 -13.12 -17.63 12.61
N ALA A 319 -12.30 -18.68 12.64
CA ALA A 319 -12.74 -20.02 13.03
C ALA A 319 -13.11 -20.12 14.52
N GLN A 320 -12.60 -19.23 15.39
CA GLN A 320 -12.92 -19.18 16.82
C GLN A 320 -12.71 -20.54 17.52
N THR A 321 -11.45 -20.97 17.64
CA THR A 321 -11.09 -22.23 18.33
C THR A 321 -11.71 -22.30 19.72
N GLY A 322 -12.39 -23.42 20.02
CA GLY A 322 -13.01 -23.68 21.32
C GLY A 322 -14.37 -23.05 21.60
N VAL A 323 -14.94 -22.26 20.68
CA VAL A 323 -16.17 -21.50 20.97
C VAL A 323 -17.45 -22.33 20.88
N LYS A 324 -17.58 -23.34 19.97
CA LYS A 324 -18.81 -24.14 19.81
C LYS A 324 -18.63 -25.56 19.24
N VAL A 325 -19.61 -26.42 19.52
CA VAL A 325 -19.57 -27.91 19.42
C VAL A 325 -20.25 -28.47 18.15
N THR A 326 -21.11 -27.71 17.44
CA THR A 326 -21.89 -28.21 16.28
C THR A 326 -21.62 -27.47 14.96
N ASP A 327 -21.77 -28.15 13.82
CA ASP A 327 -21.49 -27.60 12.49
C ASP A 327 -22.42 -26.45 12.08
N GLU A 328 -23.60 -26.37 12.68
CA GLU A 328 -24.61 -25.34 12.42
C GLU A 328 -24.26 -23.93 12.95
N ASP A 329 -23.29 -23.87 13.86
CA ASP A 329 -22.87 -22.64 14.53
C ASP A 329 -21.67 -21.96 13.85
N ARG A 330 -21.15 -22.52 12.75
CA ARG A 330 -19.96 -22.00 12.06
C ARG A 330 -20.24 -20.62 11.46
N ALA A 331 -19.33 -19.68 11.72
CA ALA A 331 -19.35 -18.35 11.15
C ALA A 331 -19.09 -18.38 9.64
N ASN A 332 -19.93 -17.70 8.86
CA ASN A 332 -19.78 -17.64 7.40
C ASN A 332 -18.76 -16.56 6.98
N SER A 333 -17.49 -16.76 7.35
CA SER A 333 -16.41 -15.79 7.13
C SER A 333 -16.10 -15.58 5.64
N THR A 334 -16.24 -16.61 4.81
CA THR A 334 -16.01 -16.53 3.36
C THR A 334 -17.01 -15.59 2.68
N LEU A 335 -18.28 -15.63 3.09
CA LEU A 335 -19.30 -14.73 2.56
C LEU A 335 -19.01 -13.27 2.94
N ARG A 336 -18.57 -12.99 4.18
CA ARG A 336 -18.14 -11.64 4.61
C ARG A 336 -17.02 -11.10 3.72
N PHE A 337 -16.02 -11.94 3.49
CA PHE A 337 -14.89 -11.61 2.62
C PHE A 337 -15.33 -11.29 1.19
N ILE A 338 -16.23 -12.10 0.61
CA ILE A 338 -16.77 -11.88 -0.74
C ILE A 338 -17.53 -10.55 -0.81
N ILE A 339 -18.42 -10.28 0.17
CA ILE A 339 -19.22 -9.04 0.22
C ILE A 339 -18.31 -7.82 0.32
N CYS A 340 -17.34 -7.83 1.25
CA CYS A 340 -16.45 -6.69 1.45
C CYS A 340 -15.43 -6.52 0.30
N THR A 341 -15.11 -7.58 -0.43
CA THR A 341 -14.18 -7.50 -1.58
C THR A 341 -14.91 -7.02 -2.84
N LEU A 342 -16.02 -7.68 -3.21
CA LEU A 342 -16.73 -7.43 -4.47
C LEU A 342 -17.79 -6.34 -4.37
N GLY A 343 -18.38 -6.12 -3.20
CA GLY A 343 -19.39 -5.08 -2.97
C GLY A 343 -18.96 -3.68 -3.42
N PRO A 344 -17.82 -3.15 -2.96
CA PRO A 344 -17.32 -1.85 -3.43
C PRO A 344 -17.12 -1.79 -4.95
N ILE A 345 -16.62 -2.87 -5.55
CA ILE A 345 -16.39 -2.96 -7.00
C ILE A 345 -17.74 -2.93 -7.75
N ALA A 346 -18.73 -3.67 -7.27
CA ALA A 346 -20.07 -3.73 -7.86
C ALA A 346 -20.79 -2.38 -7.76
N VAL A 347 -20.69 -1.70 -6.62
CA VAL A 347 -21.26 -0.35 -6.44
C VAL A 347 -20.58 0.64 -7.38
N ASN A 348 -19.25 0.61 -7.49
CA ASN A 348 -18.52 1.46 -8.43
C ASN A 348 -18.95 1.20 -9.90
N ALA A 349 -19.10 -0.06 -10.29
CA ALA A 349 -19.60 -0.44 -11.61
C ALA A 349 -21.01 0.11 -11.86
N GLY A 350 -21.95 -0.07 -10.92
CA GLY A 350 -23.32 0.44 -11.01
C GLY A 350 -23.38 1.96 -11.13
N VAL A 351 -22.61 2.69 -10.31
CA VAL A 351 -22.53 4.16 -10.36
C VAL A 351 -21.96 4.63 -11.70
N LEU A 352 -20.95 3.95 -12.25
CA LEU A 352 -20.40 4.29 -13.56
C LEU A 352 -21.39 4.06 -14.69
N LEU A 353 -22.19 2.98 -14.64
CA LEU A 353 -23.24 2.76 -15.64
C LEU A 353 -24.27 3.89 -15.62
N LEU A 354 -24.70 4.32 -14.43
CA LEU A 354 -25.61 5.45 -14.27
C LEU A 354 -24.98 6.75 -14.79
N CYS A 355 -23.73 7.05 -14.42
CA CYS A 355 -23.00 8.21 -14.91
C CYS A 355 -22.82 8.17 -16.44
N MET A 356 -22.55 7.01 -17.02
CA MET A 356 -22.41 6.83 -18.47
C MET A 356 -23.76 7.04 -19.19
N ALA A 357 -24.86 6.52 -18.65
CA ALA A 357 -26.20 6.76 -19.19
C ALA A 357 -26.54 8.26 -19.20
N VAL A 358 -26.31 8.95 -18.08
CA VAL A 358 -26.51 10.41 -17.97
C VAL A 358 -25.59 11.17 -18.93
N SER A 359 -24.33 10.77 -19.02
CA SER A 359 -23.33 11.37 -19.91
C SER A 359 -23.78 11.30 -21.39
N CYS A 360 -24.19 10.12 -21.85
CA CYS A 360 -24.70 9.92 -23.22
C CYS A 360 -25.97 10.73 -23.52
N CYS A 361 -26.87 10.90 -22.55
CA CYS A 361 -28.06 11.74 -22.70
C CYS A 361 -27.75 13.24 -22.60
N SER A 362 -26.64 13.62 -21.97
CA SER A 362 -26.32 15.03 -21.72
C SER A 362 -25.85 15.80 -22.96
N THR A 363 -25.20 15.14 -23.92
CA THR A 363 -24.75 15.75 -25.17
C THR A 363 -25.92 16.30 -26.02
N PRO A 364 -26.98 15.52 -26.31
CA PRO A 364 -28.13 16.03 -27.06
C PRO A 364 -29.03 16.99 -26.25
N LEU A 365 -29.14 16.83 -24.92
CA LEU A 365 -30.08 17.60 -24.08
C LEU A 365 -29.50 18.91 -23.53
N PHE A 366 -28.20 18.97 -23.22
CA PHE A 366 -27.60 20.08 -22.46
C PHE A 366 -26.41 20.75 -23.16
N GLY A 367 -26.18 20.47 -24.45
CA GLY A 367 -25.06 20.98 -25.24
C GLY A 367 -24.86 22.50 -25.20
N MET A 368 -25.89 23.28 -24.83
CA MET A 368 -25.82 24.75 -24.72
C MET A 368 -25.74 25.30 -23.29
N CYS A 369 -26.26 24.61 -22.27
CA CYS A 369 -26.52 25.23 -20.95
C CYS A 369 -25.52 24.86 -19.85
N CYS A 370 -24.82 23.72 -19.95
CA CYS A 370 -23.96 23.25 -18.85
C CYS A 370 -22.60 22.71 -19.35
N LYS A 371 -21.64 23.60 -19.60
CA LYS A 371 -20.27 23.25 -20.05
C LYS A 371 -19.41 22.48 -19.02
N ARG A 372 -19.94 22.13 -17.84
CA ARG A 372 -19.21 21.47 -16.73
C ARG A 372 -19.81 20.13 -16.28
N THR A 373 -20.77 19.57 -17.02
CA THR A 373 -21.43 18.30 -16.66
C THR A 373 -20.43 17.17 -16.41
N GLY A 374 -19.46 16.96 -17.30
CA GLY A 374 -18.48 15.88 -17.14
C GLY A 374 -17.58 15.99 -15.90
N ALA A 375 -17.20 17.20 -15.50
CA ALA A 375 -16.42 17.40 -14.27
C ALA A 375 -17.25 17.08 -13.01
N VAL A 376 -18.54 17.40 -13.03
CA VAL A 376 -19.46 17.12 -11.92
C VAL A 376 -19.74 15.61 -11.82
N LEU A 377 -20.01 14.94 -12.94
CA LEU A 377 -20.21 13.49 -12.98
C LEU A 377 -18.98 12.74 -12.47
N ALA A 378 -17.78 13.14 -12.89
CA ALA A 378 -16.54 12.56 -12.39
C ALA A 378 -16.38 12.79 -10.88
N ALA A 379 -16.66 13.99 -10.37
CA ALA A 379 -16.58 14.28 -8.95
C ALA A 379 -17.57 13.45 -8.11
N ILE A 380 -18.80 13.26 -8.59
CA ILE A 380 -19.80 12.40 -7.94
C ILE A 380 -19.31 10.96 -7.93
N ALA A 381 -18.87 10.42 -9.07
CA ALA A 381 -18.38 9.05 -9.15
C ALA A 381 -17.20 8.82 -8.18
N HIS A 382 -16.14 9.63 -8.28
CA HIS A 382 -14.98 9.53 -7.40
C HIS A 382 -15.33 9.70 -5.92
N GLY A 383 -16.21 10.66 -5.58
CA GLY A 383 -16.68 10.87 -4.21
C GLY A 383 -17.44 9.66 -3.66
N THR A 384 -18.34 9.07 -4.45
CA THR A 384 -19.06 7.85 -4.08
C THR A 384 -18.10 6.70 -3.85
N SER A 385 -17.08 6.51 -4.69
CA SER A 385 -16.08 5.45 -4.48
C SER A 385 -15.37 5.57 -3.13
N VAL A 386 -14.94 6.79 -2.75
CA VAL A 386 -14.29 7.03 -1.45
C VAL A 386 -15.23 6.68 -0.31
N ILE A 387 -16.50 7.13 -0.37
CA ILE A 387 -17.50 6.86 0.67
C ILE A 387 -17.76 5.36 0.78
N VAL A 388 -17.90 4.65 -0.34
CA VAL A 388 -18.17 3.21 -0.35
C VAL A 388 -17.00 2.44 0.26
N HIS A 389 -15.74 2.77 -0.09
CA HIS A 389 -14.58 2.10 0.51
C HIS A 389 -14.43 2.38 2.01
N LEU A 390 -14.69 3.62 2.45
CA LEU A 390 -14.75 3.95 3.88
C LEU A 390 -15.91 3.22 4.60
N GLY A 391 -17.05 3.07 3.92
CA GLY A 391 -18.19 2.31 4.39
C GLY A 391 -17.87 0.83 4.53
N THR A 392 -17.17 0.23 3.56
CA THR A 392 -16.72 -1.17 3.61
C THR A 392 -15.77 -1.43 4.77
N PHE A 393 -14.90 -0.47 5.11
CA PHE A 393 -14.09 -0.54 6.33
C PHE A 393 -14.95 -0.69 7.59
N ILE A 394 -16.00 0.12 7.73
CA ILE A 394 -16.94 0.05 8.85
C ILE A 394 -17.75 -1.25 8.81
N ILE A 395 -18.25 -1.65 7.64
CA ILE A 395 -19.01 -2.89 7.45
C ILE A 395 -18.18 -4.10 7.89
N MET A 396 -16.92 -4.18 7.47
CA MET A 396 -16.03 -5.27 7.91
C MET A 396 -15.90 -5.29 9.44
N TRP A 397 -15.77 -4.13 10.07
CA TRP A 397 -15.70 -4.06 11.53
C TRP A 397 -16.97 -4.56 12.22
N VAL A 398 -18.14 -4.22 11.68
CA VAL A 398 -19.44 -4.69 12.18
C VAL A 398 -19.59 -6.20 11.96
N LEU A 399 -19.26 -6.71 10.78
CA LEU A 399 -19.34 -8.14 10.44
C LEU A 399 -18.40 -8.98 11.33
N GLU A 400 -17.27 -8.41 11.76
CA GLU A 400 -16.33 -9.03 12.69
C GLU A 400 -16.67 -8.82 14.18
N GLY A 401 -17.93 -8.49 14.49
CA GLY A 401 -18.40 -8.38 15.86
C GLY A 401 -17.76 -7.23 16.66
N PHE A 402 -17.35 -6.17 15.96
CA PHE A 402 -16.62 -5.02 16.50
C PHE A 402 -15.20 -5.32 17.02
N HIS A 403 -14.61 -6.46 16.65
CA HIS A 403 -13.24 -6.79 17.04
C HIS A 403 -12.20 -6.17 16.08
N PHE A 404 -11.39 -5.23 16.59
CA PHE A 404 -10.44 -4.46 15.77
C PHE A 404 -9.39 -5.35 15.08
N THR A 405 -8.82 -6.33 15.78
CA THR A 405 -7.78 -7.23 15.23
C THR A 405 -8.29 -8.07 14.07
N ARG A 406 -9.51 -8.62 14.17
CA ARG A 406 -10.12 -9.45 13.11
C ARG A 406 -10.51 -8.61 11.90
N MET A 407 -11.02 -7.41 12.15
CA MET A 407 -11.28 -6.43 11.09
C MET A 407 -10.00 -6.07 10.32
N LEU A 408 -8.87 -5.85 11.00
CA LEU A 408 -7.61 -5.49 10.33
C LEU A 408 -7.14 -6.54 9.33
N ILE A 409 -7.18 -7.83 9.70
CA ILE A 409 -6.83 -8.91 8.77
C ILE A 409 -7.88 -9.09 7.67
N GLY A 410 -9.17 -8.89 7.97
CA GLY A 410 -10.23 -8.86 6.97
C GLY A 410 -10.00 -7.79 5.90
N ILE A 411 -9.71 -6.56 6.30
CA ILE A 411 -9.39 -5.46 5.38
C ILE A 411 -8.10 -5.74 4.62
N THR A 412 -7.07 -6.28 5.28
CA THR A 412 -5.82 -6.66 4.61
C THR A 412 -6.07 -7.70 3.51
N ALA A 413 -6.86 -8.74 3.81
CA ALA A 413 -7.23 -9.76 2.83
C ALA A 413 -8.05 -9.17 1.68
N CYS A 414 -9.04 -8.30 1.96
CA CYS A 414 -9.82 -7.62 0.94
C CYS A 414 -8.95 -6.76 0.00
N ILE A 415 -8.00 -5.99 0.55
CA ILE A 415 -7.08 -5.15 -0.27
C ILE A 415 -6.29 -6.02 -1.25
N GLN A 416 -5.75 -7.16 -0.79
CA GLN A 416 -4.96 -8.05 -1.65
C GLN A 416 -5.82 -8.74 -2.70
N ALA A 417 -7.04 -9.15 -2.33
CA ALA A 417 -8.00 -9.76 -3.24
C ALA A 417 -8.49 -8.78 -4.33
N GLN A 418 -8.83 -7.54 -3.96
CA GLN A 418 -9.19 -6.49 -4.91
C GLN A 418 -8.04 -6.21 -5.88
N ARG A 419 -6.80 -6.13 -5.37
CA ARG A 419 -5.62 -5.97 -6.22
C ARG A 419 -5.50 -7.12 -7.23
N LEU A 420 -5.69 -8.36 -6.81
CA LEU A 420 -5.67 -9.52 -7.71
C LEU A 420 -6.77 -9.40 -8.78
N VAL A 421 -7.99 -9.03 -8.39
CA VAL A 421 -9.11 -8.81 -9.33
C VAL A 421 -8.75 -7.74 -10.37
N PHE A 422 -8.20 -6.60 -9.95
CA PHE A 422 -7.84 -5.52 -10.87
C PHE A 422 -6.66 -5.85 -11.78
N GLN A 423 -5.67 -6.60 -11.29
CA GLN A 423 -4.56 -7.08 -12.12
C GLN A 423 -5.05 -8.09 -13.16
N CYS A 424 -5.90 -9.04 -12.77
CA CYS A 424 -6.55 -9.97 -13.69
C CYS A 424 -7.42 -9.22 -14.71
N ALA A 425 -8.22 -8.24 -14.28
CA ALA A 425 -9.06 -7.45 -15.16
C ALA A 425 -8.24 -6.63 -16.17
N THR A 426 -7.15 -6.02 -15.72
CA THR A 426 -6.22 -5.27 -16.58
C THR A 426 -5.56 -6.17 -17.62
N TRP A 427 -5.19 -7.40 -17.23
CA TRP A 427 -4.53 -8.35 -18.12
C TRP A 427 -5.49 -9.02 -19.13
N LEU A 428 -6.72 -9.34 -18.69
CA LEU A 428 -7.72 -10.04 -19.51
C LEU A 428 -8.49 -9.11 -20.46
N PHE A 429 -8.93 -7.95 -19.95
CA PHE A 429 -9.93 -7.13 -20.65
C PHE A 429 -9.37 -5.83 -21.26
N LEU A 430 -8.28 -5.28 -20.70
CA LEU A 430 -7.74 -4.02 -21.20
C LEU A 430 -6.72 -4.26 -22.32
N SER A 431 -7.05 -3.77 -23.52
CA SER A 431 -6.12 -3.71 -24.65
C SER A 431 -5.12 -2.55 -24.51
N ARG A 432 -4.32 -2.31 -25.56
CA ARG A 432 -3.34 -1.19 -25.59
C ARG A 432 -3.96 0.14 -25.21
N GLU A 433 -3.22 0.92 -24.42
CA GLU A 433 -3.63 2.21 -23.89
C GLU A 433 -3.54 3.31 -24.96
N HIS A 434 -4.49 4.25 -24.96
CA HIS A 434 -4.42 5.38 -25.90
C HIS A 434 -3.38 6.40 -25.44
N LYS A 435 -2.60 6.95 -26.38
CA LYS A 435 -1.65 8.05 -26.07
C LYS A 435 -2.41 9.34 -25.74
N HIS A 436 -3.51 9.63 -26.43
CA HIS A 436 -4.32 10.82 -26.24
C HIS A 436 -5.38 10.69 -25.13
N ASP A 437 -5.82 11.83 -24.58
CA ASP A 437 -6.81 11.91 -23.48
C ASP A 437 -8.29 11.88 -23.91
N ASN A 438 -8.55 11.76 -25.21
CA ASN A 438 -9.91 11.83 -25.77
C ASN A 438 -10.87 10.74 -25.23
N ALA A 439 -10.37 9.54 -24.90
CA ALA A 439 -11.23 8.46 -24.41
C ALA A 439 -11.82 8.79 -23.03
N ASN A 440 -10.97 9.31 -22.13
CA ASN A 440 -11.34 9.71 -20.78
C ASN A 440 -12.31 10.89 -20.80
N THR A 441 -12.02 11.92 -21.61
CA THR A 441 -12.90 13.08 -21.73
C THR A 441 -14.25 12.69 -22.35
N ALA A 442 -14.27 11.85 -23.39
CA ALA A 442 -15.49 11.35 -24.03
C ALA A 442 -16.38 10.51 -23.08
N PHE A 443 -15.79 9.74 -22.15
CA PHE A 443 -16.55 8.99 -21.15
C PHE A 443 -17.40 9.91 -20.28
N TRP A 444 -16.83 11.03 -19.82
CA TRP A 444 -17.51 11.97 -18.93
C TRP A 444 -18.39 12.99 -19.66
N SER A 445 -18.06 13.35 -20.90
CA SER A 445 -18.85 14.30 -21.69
C SER A 445 -19.95 13.66 -22.54
N GLY A 446 -19.86 12.36 -22.82
CA GLY A 446 -20.81 11.64 -23.66
C GLY A 446 -20.57 11.87 -25.15
N SER A 447 -19.47 12.52 -25.52
CA SER A 447 -19.17 12.94 -26.90
C SER A 447 -18.37 11.87 -27.66
N TRP A 448 -18.84 10.62 -27.62
CA TRP A 448 -18.20 9.49 -28.28
C TRP A 448 -18.24 9.57 -29.82
N SER A 449 -19.26 10.22 -30.38
CA SER A 449 -19.46 10.39 -31.83
C SER A 449 -18.57 11.44 -32.48
N THR A 450 -18.14 12.46 -31.72
CA THR A 450 -17.24 13.53 -32.19
C THR A 450 -15.77 13.24 -31.91
N ALA A 451 -15.48 12.31 -31.00
CA ALA A 451 -14.14 11.82 -30.79
C ALA A 451 -13.76 10.97 -32.01
N ALA A 452 -12.55 11.17 -32.56
CA ALA A 452 -12.06 10.67 -33.86
C ALA A 452 -11.89 9.13 -33.95
N TYR A 453 -12.87 8.38 -33.47
CA TYR A 453 -12.91 6.93 -33.47
C TYR A 453 -13.82 6.49 -34.62
N GLY A 454 -13.25 5.81 -35.61
CA GLY A 454 -14.01 5.29 -36.75
C GLY A 454 -15.10 4.28 -36.34
N THR A 455 -15.84 3.77 -37.33
CA THR A 455 -17.06 2.92 -37.26
C THR A 455 -17.00 1.63 -36.41
N LEU A 456 -15.92 1.35 -35.66
CA LEU A 456 -15.79 0.24 -34.71
C LEU A 456 -16.22 0.61 -33.27
N SER A 457 -17.37 1.29 -33.15
CA SER A 457 -17.69 2.21 -32.05
C SER A 457 -17.98 1.56 -30.67
N TRP A 458 -18.41 0.30 -30.58
CA TRP A 458 -18.85 -0.28 -29.29
C TRP A 458 -17.74 -0.83 -28.37
N ARG A 459 -16.59 -1.23 -28.94
CA ARG A 459 -15.51 -1.87 -28.13
C ARG A 459 -14.77 -0.86 -27.24
N GLN A 460 -14.72 0.40 -27.65
CA GLN A 460 -13.94 1.43 -26.95
C GLN A 460 -14.64 1.96 -25.69
N PRO A 461 -15.95 2.30 -25.72
CA PRO A 461 -16.68 2.63 -24.50
C PRO A 461 -16.68 1.50 -23.48
N PHE A 462 -16.77 0.25 -23.93
CA PHE A 462 -16.69 -0.92 -23.05
C PHE A 462 -15.31 -1.07 -22.38
N ARG A 463 -14.22 -0.94 -23.15
CA ARG A 463 -12.85 -0.90 -22.58
C ARG A 463 -12.72 0.22 -21.56
N GLU A 464 -13.16 1.43 -21.90
CA GLU A 464 -13.05 2.59 -21.04
C GLU A 464 -13.90 2.42 -19.77
N TYR A 465 -15.08 1.83 -19.86
CA TYR A 465 -15.91 1.48 -18.70
C TYR A 465 -15.18 0.54 -17.73
N ILE A 466 -14.54 -0.53 -18.22
CA ILE A 466 -13.73 -1.42 -17.37
C ILE A 466 -12.54 -0.66 -16.75
N ALA A 467 -11.85 0.16 -17.54
CA ALA A 467 -10.77 1.02 -17.04
C ALA A 467 -11.24 1.96 -15.91
N LYS A 468 -12.45 2.53 -16.04
CA LYS A 468 -13.05 3.44 -15.06
C LYS A 468 -13.44 2.73 -13.76
N ILE A 469 -13.88 1.47 -13.81
CA ILE A 469 -14.14 0.67 -12.60
C ILE A 469 -12.86 0.51 -11.77
N ILE A 470 -11.75 0.20 -12.43
CA ILE A 470 -10.44 0.07 -11.78
C ILE A 470 -9.99 1.44 -11.24
N GLU A 471 -10.08 2.49 -12.06
CA GLU A 471 -9.71 3.86 -11.66
C GLU A 471 -10.50 4.35 -10.45
N MET A 472 -11.78 4.06 -10.33
CA MET A 472 -12.55 4.50 -9.16
C MET A 472 -12.01 3.90 -7.85
N SER A 473 -11.57 2.65 -7.89
CA SER A 473 -11.05 1.96 -6.71
C SER A 473 -9.61 2.39 -6.41
N GLU A 474 -8.77 2.56 -7.45
CA GLU A 474 -7.43 3.16 -7.32
C GLU A 474 -7.50 4.60 -6.78
N PHE A 475 -8.50 5.39 -7.21
CA PHE A 475 -8.72 6.75 -6.73
C PHE A 475 -9.03 6.76 -5.24
N ALA A 476 -9.90 5.86 -4.78
CA ALA A 476 -10.23 5.74 -3.35
C ALA A 476 -9.00 5.35 -2.54
N ALA A 477 -8.19 4.40 -3.04
CA ALA A 477 -6.95 3.99 -2.41
C ALA A 477 -5.94 5.14 -2.29
N ASP A 478 -5.69 5.88 -3.38
CA ASP A 478 -4.77 7.03 -3.39
C ASP A 478 -5.27 8.20 -2.56
N PHE A 479 -6.58 8.43 -2.55
CA PHE A 479 -7.21 9.42 -1.69
C PHE A 479 -6.95 9.06 -0.22
N ILE A 480 -7.25 7.85 0.20
CA ILE A 480 -7.06 7.38 1.59
C ILE A 480 -5.58 7.41 1.96
N LEU A 481 -4.71 6.84 1.13
CA LEU A 481 -3.27 6.73 1.41
C LEU A 481 -2.59 8.09 1.45
N GLY A 482 -2.87 8.97 0.49
CA GLY A 482 -2.31 10.32 0.47
C GLY A 482 -2.72 11.16 1.69
N HIS A 483 -3.97 11.05 2.14
CA HIS A 483 -4.43 11.71 3.36
C HIS A 483 -3.78 11.13 4.61
N ILE A 484 -3.70 9.80 4.75
CA ILE A 484 -3.01 9.15 5.89
C ILE A 484 -1.55 9.63 5.98
N LEU A 485 -0.83 9.66 4.86
CA LEU A 485 0.56 10.14 4.84
C LEU A 485 0.71 11.58 5.33
N MET A 486 -0.22 12.47 4.95
CA MET A 486 -0.21 13.85 5.41
C MET A 486 -0.67 13.98 6.87
N PHE A 487 -1.67 13.20 7.31
CA PHE A 487 -2.14 13.21 8.69
C PHE A 487 -1.04 12.80 9.66
N CYS A 488 -0.29 11.76 9.33
CA CYS A 488 0.78 11.31 10.20
C CYS A 488 1.94 12.33 10.29
N GLN A 489 2.08 13.28 9.35
CA GLN A 489 3.06 14.38 9.42
C GLN A 489 2.64 15.52 10.36
N ILE A 490 1.36 15.63 10.74
CA ILE A 490 0.83 16.72 11.56
C ILE A 490 1.52 16.85 12.93
N PRO A 491 1.76 15.77 13.69
CA PRO A 491 2.46 15.88 14.97
C PRO A 491 3.83 16.55 14.85
N ILE A 492 4.55 16.30 13.75
CA ILE A 492 5.85 16.92 13.48
C ILE A 492 5.68 18.38 13.06
N LEU A 493 4.67 18.67 12.24
CA LEU A 493 4.34 20.03 11.79
C LEU A 493 3.98 20.97 12.95
N CYS A 494 3.40 20.44 14.02
CA CYS A 494 3.04 21.21 15.22
C CYS A 494 4.26 21.61 16.08
N ILE A 495 5.44 21.04 15.85
CA ILE A 495 6.66 21.39 16.60
C ILE A 495 7.11 22.80 16.16
N PRO A 496 7.26 23.76 17.09
CA PRO A 496 7.65 25.12 16.74
C PRO A 496 9.04 25.14 16.10
N GLN A 497 9.17 25.92 15.03
CA GLN A 497 10.43 26.08 14.27
C GLN A 497 10.99 24.78 13.65
N ILE A 498 10.16 23.75 13.48
CA ILE A 498 10.58 22.47 12.89
C ILE A 498 11.19 22.61 11.49
N ASP A 499 10.70 23.54 10.66
CA ASP A 499 11.23 23.80 9.32
C ASP A 499 12.71 24.20 9.34
N LYS A 500 13.13 24.97 10.36
CA LYS A 500 14.53 25.37 10.56
C LYS A 500 15.38 24.18 10.98
N LEU A 501 14.90 23.39 11.94
CA LEU A 501 15.58 22.17 12.41
C LEU A 501 15.74 21.17 11.27
N HIS A 502 14.70 20.99 10.47
CA HIS A 502 14.68 20.12 9.31
C HIS A 502 15.68 20.57 8.23
N SER A 503 15.76 21.87 7.94
CA SER A 503 16.74 22.41 7.00
C SER A 503 18.19 22.26 7.49
N ILE A 504 18.43 22.45 8.79
CA ILE A 504 19.74 22.18 9.42
C ILE A 504 20.09 20.70 9.29
N MET A 505 19.13 19.82 9.54
CA MET A 505 19.28 18.36 9.44
C MET A 505 19.66 17.93 8.01
N LEU A 506 18.97 18.44 6.98
CA LEU A 506 19.20 18.04 5.59
C LEU A 506 20.52 18.53 5.01
N PHE A 507 20.92 19.77 5.31
CA PHE A 507 22.05 20.42 4.66
C PHE A 507 23.28 20.58 5.56
N TRP A 508 23.21 20.10 6.81
CA TRP A 508 24.25 20.28 7.84
C TRP A 508 24.68 21.75 7.99
N LEU A 509 23.72 22.66 7.84
CA LEU A 509 23.95 24.10 7.94
C LEU A 509 24.23 24.51 9.38
N LYS A 510 25.06 25.53 9.56
CA LYS A 510 25.20 26.17 10.87
C LYS A 510 23.88 26.88 11.22
N PRO A 511 23.45 26.88 12.50
CA PRO A 511 22.25 27.61 12.92
C PRO A 511 22.25 29.10 12.54
N SER A 512 23.44 29.71 12.42
CA SER A 512 23.62 31.10 11.99
C SER A 512 23.51 31.34 10.48
N ARG A 513 23.57 30.30 9.64
CA ARG A 513 23.54 30.38 8.17
C ARG A 513 22.38 29.56 7.60
N GLN A 514 21.16 29.96 7.93
CA GLN A 514 19.95 29.34 7.39
C GLN A 514 19.59 29.89 6.01
N ILE A 515 18.95 29.05 5.20
CA ILE A 515 18.38 29.46 3.91
C ILE A 515 17.21 30.41 4.20
N ARG A 516 17.25 31.61 3.64
CA ARG A 516 16.18 32.60 3.83
C ARG A 516 14.95 32.17 3.05
N PRO A 517 13.73 32.26 3.62
CA PRO A 517 12.52 32.01 2.88
C PRO A 517 12.36 33.03 1.74
N PRO A 518 11.65 32.67 0.66
CA PRO A 518 11.36 33.59 -0.42
C PRO A 518 10.58 34.82 0.08
N ILE A 519 10.94 36.00 -0.43
CA ILE A 519 10.27 37.26 -0.10
C ILE A 519 9.06 37.41 -1.02
N PHE A 520 7.87 37.56 -0.43
CA PHE A 520 6.63 37.75 -1.17
C PHE A 520 6.12 39.18 -1.09
N SER A 521 5.46 39.65 -2.16
CA SER A 521 4.69 40.89 -2.11
C SER A 521 3.50 40.78 -1.14
N LEU A 522 3.04 41.90 -0.58
CA LEU A 522 1.88 41.93 0.33
C LEU A 522 0.63 41.29 -0.29
N LYS A 523 0.40 41.49 -1.59
CA LYS A 523 -0.71 40.89 -2.33
C LYS A 523 -0.60 39.36 -2.39
N GLN A 524 0.60 38.85 -2.69
CA GLN A 524 0.87 37.41 -2.71
C GLN A 524 0.72 36.80 -1.32
N ALA A 525 1.28 37.44 -0.28
CA ALA A 525 1.17 36.97 1.11
C ALA A 525 -0.29 36.86 1.57
N ARG A 526 -1.12 37.89 1.29
CA ARG A 526 -2.56 37.85 1.60
C ARG A 526 -3.28 36.72 0.86
N LEU A 527 -2.98 36.51 -0.42
CA LEU A 527 -3.58 35.43 -1.21
C LEU A 527 -3.19 34.05 -0.66
N ARG A 528 -1.90 33.85 -0.34
CA ARG A 528 -1.40 32.60 0.27
C ARG A 528 -2.09 32.31 1.58
N LYS A 529 -2.18 33.29 2.49
CA LYS A 529 -2.87 33.14 3.77
C LYS A 529 -4.35 32.74 3.62
N ARG A 530 -5.07 33.36 2.67
CA ARG A 530 -6.46 32.97 2.37
C ARG A 530 -6.56 31.53 1.86
N MET A 531 -5.64 31.10 0.99
CA MET A 531 -5.60 29.73 0.49
C MET A 531 -5.28 28.74 1.62
N VAL A 532 -4.28 29.03 2.44
CA VAL A 532 -3.90 28.20 3.60
C VAL A 532 -5.10 28.01 4.52
N ASN A 533 -5.79 29.08 4.94
CA ASN A 533 -6.95 28.96 5.84
C ASN A 533 -8.08 28.11 5.24
N LYS A 534 -8.38 28.29 3.94
CA LYS A 534 -9.40 27.49 3.25
C LYS A 534 -9.06 26.00 3.23
N TYR A 535 -7.82 25.67 2.86
CA TYR A 535 -7.39 24.27 2.72
C TYR A 535 -7.05 23.61 4.05
N LEU A 536 -6.65 24.38 5.07
CA LEU A 536 -6.59 23.93 6.45
C LEU A 536 -7.97 23.51 6.96
N THR A 537 -9.00 24.34 6.72
CA THR A 537 -10.38 24.01 7.12
C THR A 537 -10.86 22.71 6.46
N LEU A 538 -10.60 22.56 5.15
CA LEU A 538 -10.90 21.33 4.42
C LEU A 538 -10.12 20.12 4.98
N PHE A 539 -8.85 20.30 5.28
CA PHE A 539 -7.98 19.25 5.82
C PHE A 539 -8.50 18.75 7.18
N VAL A 540 -8.84 19.67 8.10
CA VAL A 540 -9.37 19.34 9.42
C VAL A 540 -10.73 18.64 9.30
N LEU A 541 -11.59 19.07 8.37
CA LEU A 541 -12.87 18.40 8.12
C LEU A 541 -12.65 16.94 7.67
N ILE A 542 -11.75 16.71 6.72
CA ILE A 542 -11.48 15.35 6.23
C ILE A 542 -10.80 14.50 7.32
N LEU A 543 -9.89 15.08 8.10
CA LEU A 543 -9.33 14.42 9.28
C LEU A 543 -10.41 14.00 10.28
N GLY A 544 -11.40 14.87 10.54
CA GLY A 544 -12.55 14.58 11.38
C GLY A 544 -13.39 13.40 10.86
N VAL A 545 -13.60 13.31 9.55
CA VAL A 545 -14.29 12.17 8.92
C VAL A 545 -13.50 10.87 9.13
N PHE A 546 -12.18 10.87 8.90
CA PHE A 546 -11.34 9.69 9.12
C PHE A 546 -11.32 9.27 10.59
N ALA A 547 -11.22 10.22 11.51
CA ALA A 547 -11.30 9.98 12.94
C ALA A 547 -12.67 9.38 13.32
N ALA A 548 -13.77 9.90 12.76
CA ALA A 548 -15.11 9.38 12.99
C ALA A 548 -15.28 7.93 12.47
N CYS A 549 -14.67 7.56 11.34
CA CYS A 549 -14.67 6.19 10.83
C CYS A 549 -13.98 5.19 11.79
N ILE A 550 -13.04 5.66 12.63
CA ILE A 550 -12.34 4.81 13.61
C ILE A 550 -13.06 4.84 14.96
N ILE A 551 -13.37 6.04 15.47
CA ILE A 551 -13.98 6.24 16.79
C ILE A 551 -15.42 5.73 16.82
N GLY A 552 -16.18 5.93 15.73
CA GLY A 552 -17.59 5.58 15.63
C GLY A 552 -17.87 4.09 15.92
N PRO A 553 -17.27 3.14 15.18
CA PRO A 553 -17.44 1.72 15.45
C PRO A 553 -16.89 1.30 16.82
N ALA A 554 -15.75 1.87 17.25
CA ALA A 554 -15.14 1.56 18.54
C ALA A 554 -16.07 1.91 19.71
N VAL A 555 -16.68 3.10 19.70
CA VAL A 555 -17.65 3.54 20.73
C VAL A 555 -18.98 2.79 20.56
N GLY A 556 -19.46 2.63 19.33
CA GLY A 556 -20.71 1.95 19.00
C GLY A 556 -20.74 0.50 19.50
N SER A 557 -19.59 -0.18 19.53
CA SER A 557 -19.46 -1.53 20.08
C SER A 557 -20.03 -1.67 21.50
N THR A 558 -19.95 -0.64 22.33
CA THR A 558 -20.44 -0.66 23.72
C THR A 558 -21.96 -0.60 23.84
N LYS A 559 -22.65 -0.16 22.76
CA LYS A 559 -24.10 0.05 22.74
C LYS A 559 -24.87 -1.03 22.00
N VAL A 560 -24.20 -1.80 21.15
CA VAL A 560 -24.83 -2.88 20.38
C VAL A 560 -24.98 -4.13 21.25
N ALA A 561 -26.13 -4.81 21.16
CA ALA A 561 -26.39 -6.06 21.86
C ALA A 561 -25.40 -7.17 21.47
N LYS A 562 -25.26 -8.18 22.34
CA LYS A 562 -24.35 -9.32 22.09
C LYS A 562 -24.88 -10.26 21.02
N ASP A 563 -26.20 -10.39 20.93
CA ASP A 563 -26.90 -11.28 19.98
C ASP A 563 -27.19 -10.59 18.64
N PHE A 564 -26.55 -9.45 18.36
CA PHE A 564 -26.76 -8.73 17.10
C PHE A 564 -26.44 -9.62 15.90
N GLY A 565 -27.45 -9.90 15.07
CA GLY A 565 -27.32 -10.78 13.91
C GLY A 565 -27.77 -12.23 14.12
N SER A 566 -28.27 -12.60 15.31
CA SER A 566 -28.85 -13.94 15.57
C SER A 566 -30.08 -14.24 14.72
N ASP A 567 -30.81 -13.21 14.33
CA ASP A 567 -32.11 -13.33 13.63
C ASP A 567 -31.94 -13.55 12.12
N LEU A 568 -30.70 -13.55 11.61
CA LEU A 568 -30.42 -13.74 10.19
C LEU A 568 -30.62 -15.21 9.78
N THR A 569 -31.52 -15.44 8.83
CA THR A 569 -31.85 -16.78 8.31
C THR A 569 -31.31 -17.02 6.89
N GLY A 570 -31.25 -18.30 6.49
CA GLY A 570 -30.87 -18.70 5.13
C GLY A 570 -29.39 -18.44 4.81
N PRO A 571 -29.04 -17.88 3.63
CA PRO A 571 -27.63 -17.67 3.25
C PRO A 571 -26.90 -16.65 4.14
N TRP A 572 -27.64 -15.85 4.91
CA TRP A 572 -27.12 -14.84 5.82
C TRP A 572 -26.96 -15.35 7.27
N ARG A 573 -27.27 -16.62 7.54
CA ARG A 573 -27.07 -17.25 8.85
C ARG A 573 -25.59 -17.15 9.26
N ASN A 574 -25.35 -16.78 10.52
CA ASN A 574 -24.01 -16.61 11.10
C ASN A 574 -23.10 -15.63 10.32
N LEU A 575 -23.69 -14.65 9.63
CA LEU A 575 -22.94 -13.62 8.91
C LEU A 575 -22.24 -12.64 9.86
N ILE A 576 -22.71 -12.42 11.08
CA ILE A 576 -22.04 -11.56 12.06
C ILE A 576 -21.28 -12.44 13.05
N GLN A 577 -20.04 -12.06 13.38
CA GLN A 577 -19.21 -12.80 14.33
C GLN A 577 -19.77 -12.68 15.75
N LEU A 578 -19.84 -13.82 16.46
CA LEU A 578 -20.24 -13.85 17.86
C LEU A 578 -19.26 -13.06 18.73
N ARG A 579 -19.80 -12.34 19.71
CA ARG A 579 -19.08 -11.39 20.57
C ARG A 579 -18.80 -11.99 21.95
N ASN A 580 -17.64 -11.69 22.51
CA ASN A 580 -17.23 -12.06 23.89
C ASN A 580 -17.34 -13.56 24.18
N THR A 581 -16.91 -14.39 23.22
CA THR A 581 -16.87 -15.84 23.37
C THR A 581 -15.64 -16.26 24.16
N ASN A 582 -15.79 -17.28 25.02
CA ASN A 582 -14.66 -17.90 25.69
C ASN A 582 -14.00 -18.84 24.67
N ASN A 583 -12.98 -18.35 23.94
CA ASN A 583 -12.19 -19.10 22.97
C ASN A 583 -11.27 -20.11 23.70
N ASN A 584 -11.85 -21.04 24.45
CA ASN A 584 -11.11 -21.98 25.28
C ASN A 584 -11.49 -23.42 24.94
N ASP A 585 -10.62 -24.09 24.19
CA ASP A 585 -10.65 -25.51 23.90
C ASP A 585 -9.75 -26.35 24.81
N THR A 586 -9.15 -25.76 25.86
CA THR A 586 -8.24 -26.45 26.79
C THR A 586 -8.94 -26.92 28.06
N GLY A 587 -8.53 -28.06 28.60
CA GLY A 587 -9.09 -28.59 29.85
C GLY A 587 -8.92 -30.10 30.05
N PRO A 588 -9.21 -30.60 31.27
CA PRO A 588 -9.08 -32.03 31.61
C PRO A 588 -10.15 -32.92 30.94
N SER A 589 -11.17 -32.32 30.33
CA SER A 589 -12.22 -33.01 29.55
C SER A 589 -11.76 -33.47 28.16
N LEU A 590 -10.58 -33.04 27.70
CA LEU A 590 -9.95 -33.57 26.49
C LEU A 590 -9.46 -35.00 26.77
N SER A 591 -10.00 -35.98 26.05
CA SER A 591 -9.87 -37.41 26.32
C SER A 591 -8.48 -38.03 26.12
N THR A 592 -7.42 -37.22 25.98
CA THR A 592 -6.05 -37.72 25.75
C THR A 592 -5.07 -37.06 26.70
N LEU A 593 -4.79 -37.78 27.79
CA LEU A 593 -3.71 -37.51 28.76
C LEU A 593 -2.36 -38.11 28.33
N SER A 594 -2.19 -38.46 27.04
CA SER A 594 -0.93 -38.93 26.48
C SER A 594 -0.22 -37.77 25.78
N GLY A 595 1.03 -37.49 26.16
CA GLY A 595 1.86 -36.36 25.68
C GLY A 595 2.17 -36.31 24.18
N HIS A 596 1.52 -37.13 23.37
CA HIS A 596 1.59 -37.12 21.91
C HIS A 596 0.24 -37.53 21.36
N TYR A 597 -0.57 -36.60 20.86
CA TYR A 597 -1.34 -36.74 19.62
C TYR A 597 -1.83 -35.35 19.21
N PHE A 598 -1.57 -35.02 17.94
CA PHE A 598 -2.16 -33.91 17.23
C PHE A 598 -3.67 -33.89 17.46
N THR A 599 -4.21 -32.68 17.66
CA THR A 599 -5.63 -32.35 17.50
C THR A 599 -6.30 -33.31 16.51
N ARG A 600 -7.16 -34.20 16.99
CA ARG A 600 -8.01 -34.98 16.08
C ARG A 600 -8.91 -33.93 15.41
N THR A 601 -8.63 -33.61 14.15
CA THR A 601 -9.56 -32.86 13.32
C THR A 601 -10.91 -33.60 13.44
N PRO A 602 -12.00 -32.94 13.87
CA PRO A 602 -13.29 -33.60 13.84
C PRO A 602 -13.52 -34.10 12.41
N LEU A 603 -14.04 -35.32 12.28
CA LEU A 603 -14.43 -35.88 10.99
C LEU A 603 -15.42 -34.90 10.36
N VAL A 604 -14.95 -34.07 9.43
CA VAL A 604 -15.83 -33.23 8.63
C VAL A 604 -16.64 -34.21 7.79
N SER A 605 -17.97 -34.20 7.92
CA SER A 605 -18.82 -34.98 7.03
C SER A 605 -18.49 -34.54 5.60
N THR A 606 -17.81 -35.39 4.85
CA THR A 606 -17.56 -35.14 3.44
C THR A 606 -18.91 -35.25 2.75
N TRP A 607 -19.47 -34.11 2.33
CA TRP A 607 -20.60 -34.10 1.42
C TRP A 607 -20.09 -34.64 0.07
N SER A 608 -20.21 -35.95 -0.12
CA SER A 608 -20.14 -36.58 -1.43
C SER A 608 -21.39 -36.19 -2.20
N THR A 609 -21.23 -35.53 -3.35
CA THR A 609 -22.33 -35.31 -4.32
C THR A 609 -22.59 -36.54 -5.20
N LYS A 610 -22.20 -37.73 -4.75
CA LYS A 610 -22.59 -38.99 -5.39
C LYS A 610 -23.41 -39.80 -4.39
N ALA A 611 -24.69 -39.93 -4.74
CA ALA A 611 -25.63 -40.89 -4.16
C ALA A 611 -25.22 -42.32 -4.53
#